data_AF-A0A7R7GMF9-F1
#
_entry.id   AF-A0A7R7GMF9-F1
#
_cell.length_a   1.000
_cell.length_b   1.000
_cell.length_c   1.000
_cell.angle_alpha   90.00
_cell.angle_beta   90.00
_cell.angle_gamma   90.00
#
_symmetry.space_group_name_H-M   'P 1'
#
loop_
_entity.id
_entity.type
_entity.pdbx_description
1 polymer ?
#
loop_
_entity_poly.entity_id
_entity_poly.type
_entity_poly.pdbx_seq_one_letter_code
_entity_poly.pdbx_strand_id
1 'polypeptide(L)' 'MREMHCRHDLTQAELAKYLYRPQSYVSKIESGERNLDFVDVYEICRCCGEGFEDFAAIFVQAIKQK' A
#
# COMPACT_ATOMS: atom_id res chain seq x y z
N MET A 1 2.89 1.83 -3.37
CA MET A 1 1.48 1.43 -3.44
C MET A 1 1.06 1.01 -4.84
N ARG A 2 1.03 1.91 -5.84
CA ARG A 2 0.70 1.53 -7.23
C ARG A 2 1.48 0.32 -7.77
N GLU A 3 2.78 0.25 -7.51
CA GLU A 3 3.61 -0.87 -7.96
C GLU A 3 3.34 -2.18 -7.20
N MET A 4 2.89 -2.11 -5.94
CA MET A 4 2.47 -3.29 -5.18
C MET A 4 1.13 -3.84 -5.69
N HIS A 5 0.20 -2.96 -6.08
CA HIS A 5 -1.08 -3.35 -6.66
C HIS A 5 -0.96 -4.13 -7.97
N CYS A 6 -0.05 -3.71 -8.87
CA CYS A 6 0.16 -4.43 -10.12
C CYS A 6 0.65 -5.87 -9.95
N ARG A 7 1.20 -6.24 -8.78
CA ARG A 7 1.67 -7.61 -8.55
C ARG A 7 0.59 -8.57 -8.08
N HIS A 8 -0.50 -8.05 -7.51
CA HIS A 8 -1.59 -8.85 -6.94
C HIS A 8 -2.90 -8.74 -7.71
N ASP A 9 -2.91 -8.02 -8.84
CA ASP A 9 -4.10 -7.76 -9.67
C ASP A 9 -5.31 -7.21 -8.89
N LEU A 10 -5.07 -6.60 -7.72
CA LEU A 10 -6.12 -6.03 -6.89
C LEU A 10 -6.51 -4.64 -7.42
N THR A 11 -7.80 -4.46 -7.70
CA THR A 11 -8.34 -3.13 -7.98
C THR A 11 -8.38 -2.27 -6.71
N GLN A 12 -8.41 -0.94 -6.87
CA GLN A 12 -8.56 -0.02 -5.73
C GLN A 12 -9.80 -0.33 -4.87
N ALA A 13 -10.89 -0.80 -5.49
CA ALA A 13 -12.12 -1.17 -4.81
C ALA A 13 -11.95 -2.46 -3.99
N GLU A 14 -11.22 -3.43 -4.50
CA GLU A 14 -10.94 -4.69 -3.81
C GLU A 14 -10.00 -4.47 -2.62
N LEU A 15 -8.89 -3.74 -2.80
CA LEU A 15 -8.03 -3.40 -1.66
C LEU A 15 -8.82 -2.64 -0.58
N ALA A 16 -9.63 -1.66 -0.98
CA ALA A 16 -10.44 -0.91 -0.03
C ALA A 16 -11.40 -1.81 0.76
N LYS A 17 -12.00 -2.81 0.09
CA LYS A 17 -12.83 -3.82 0.73
C LYS A 17 -12.05 -4.67 1.73
N TYR A 18 -10.83 -5.09 1.39
CA TYR A 18 -9.96 -5.84 2.31
C TYR A 18 -9.53 -5.01 3.54
N LEU A 19 -9.31 -3.72 3.35
CA LEU A 19 -8.96 -2.78 4.43
C LEU A 19 -10.18 -2.31 5.23
N TYR A 20 -11.40 -2.73 4.88
CA TYR A 20 -12.64 -2.22 5.46
C TYR A 20 -12.75 -0.68 5.39
N ARG A 21 -12.28 -0.10 4.28
CA ARG A 21 -12.28 1.34 4.00
C ARG A 21 -13.04 1.65 2.70
N PRO A 22 -13.50 2.89 2.49
CA PRO A 22 -14.07 3.29 1.20
C PRO A 22 -12.99 3.31 0.11
N GLN A 23 -13.35 3.07 -1.16
CA GLN A 23 -12.39 3.12 -2.28
C GLN A 23 -11.64 4.47 -2.37
N SER A 24 -12.29 5.56 -1.97
CA SER A 24 -11.66 6.89 -1.89
C SER A 24 -10.48 6.96 -0.92
N TYR A 25 -10.41 6.07 0.08
CA TYR A 25 -9.26 5.92 0.97
C TYR A 25 -8.02 5.50 0.18
N VAL A 26 -8.15 4.44 -0.63
CA VAL A 26 -7.06 3.89 -1.47
C VAL A 26 -6.68 4.86 -2.57
N SER A 27 -7.66 5.50 -3.21
CA SER A 27 -7.42 6.51 -4.24
C SER A 27 -6.58 7.69 -3.72
N LYS A 28 -6.87 8.19 -2.52
CA LYS A 28 -6.10 9.29 -1.90
C LYS A 28 -4.68 8.89 -1.51
N ILE A 29 -4.47 7.63 -1.14
CA ILE A 29 -3.13 7.10 -0.87
C ILE A 29 -2.32 7.04 -2.17
N GLU A 30 -2.91 6.53 -3.24
CA GLU A 30 -2.22 6.40 -4.52
C GLU A 30 -1.94 7.74 -5.20
N SER A 31 -2.78 8.76 -4.98
CA SER A 31 -2.53 10.12 -5.46
C SER A 31 -1.55 10.90 -4.58
N GLY A 32 -1.21 10.37 -3.39
CA GLY A 32 -0.34 11.05 -2.42
C GLY A 32 -1.05 12.16 -1.62
N GLU A 33 -2.37 12.28 -1.73
CA GLU A 33 -3.19 13.20 -0.92
C GLU A 33 -3.34 12.75 0.53
N ARG A 34 -3.06 11.47 0.81
CA ARG A 34 -3.10 10.89 2.15
C ARG A 34 -1.80 10.18 2.49
N ASN A 35 -1.19 10.60 3.60
CA ASN A 35 -0.09 9.87 4.22
C ASN A 35 -0.60 8.61 4.93
N LEU A 36 0.23 7.58 4.92
CA LEU A 36 0.02 6.34 5.67
C LEU A 36 0.90 6.34 6.90
N ASP A 37 0.39 5.83 8.01
CA ASP A 37 1.23 5.47 9.15
C ASP A 37 1.78 4.03 9.00
N PHE A 38 2.65 3.62 9.92
CA PHE A 38 3.24 2.29 9.88
C PHE A 38 2.23 1.15 10.06
N VAL A 39 1.15 1.39 10.81
CA VAL A 39 0.10 0.40 11.01
C VAL A 39 -0.68 0.23 9.71
N ASP A 40 -1.09 1.32 9.05
CA ASP A 40 -1.76 1.28 7.76
C ASP A 40 -0.92 0.51 6.71
N VAL A 41 0.39 0.76 6.67
CA VAL A 41 1.31 0.07 5.75
C VAL A 41 1.36 -1.43 6.03
N TYR A 42 1.48 -1.83 7.30
CA TYR A 42 1.46 -3.24 7.69
C TYR A 42 0.12 -3.90 7.33
N GLU A 43 -0.97 -3.19 7.61
CA GLU A 43 -2.33 -3.34 7.09
C GLU A 43 -2.38 -3.88 5.66
N ILE A 44 -1.88 -3.01 4.79
CA ILE A 44 -1.90 -3.17 3.35
C ILE A 44 -0.99 -4.29 2.88
N CYS A 45 0.23 -4.40 3.42
CA CYS A 45 1.16 -5.48 3.04
C CYS A 45 0.52 -6.84 3.30
N ARG A 46 -0.10 -7.00 4.48
CA ARG A 46 -0.82 -8.23 4.84
C ARG A 46 -1.99 -8.52 3.90
N CYS A 47 -2.79 -7.52 3.53
CA CYS A 47 -3.90 -7.69 2.58
C CYS A 47 -3.42 -8.07 1.18
N CYS A 48 -2.28 -7.53 0.75
CA CYS A 48 -1.66 -7.89 -0.52
C CYS A 48 -0.89 -9.22 -0.45
N GLY A 49 -0.81 -9.91 0.69
CA GLY A 49 -0.01 -11.13 0.81
C GLY A 49 1.52 -10.90 0.68
N GLU A 50 1.97 -9.67 0.90
CA GLU A 50 3.38 -9.27 0.88
C GLU A 50 3.91 -9.18 2.31
N GLY A 51 5.17 -9.56 2.49
CA GLY A 51 5.88 -9.34 3.74
C GLY A 51 6.07 -7.84 4.00
N PHE A 52 5.83 -7.39 5.23
CA PHE A 52 6.15 -6.02 5.60
C PHE A 52 7.66 -5.75 5.51
N GLU A 53 8.46 -6.78 5.74
CA GLU A 53 9.92 -6.78 5.62
C GLU A 53 10.37 -6.48 4.19
N ASP A 54 9.71 -7.06 3.19
CA ASP A 54 10.00 -6.83 1.77
C ASP A 54 9.67 -5.40 1.38
N PHE A 55 8.52 -4.89 1.85
CA PHE A 55 8.16 -3.48 1.68
C PHE A 55 9.19 -2.55 2.32
N ALA A 56 9.60 -2.83 3.56
CA ALA A 56 10.56 -2.02 4.30
C ALA A 56 11.92 -1.97 3.59
N ALA A 57 12.38 -3.10 3.03
CA ALA A 57 13.61 -3.15 2.25
C ALA A 57 13.52 -2.25 1.01
N ILE A 58 12.44 -2.33 0.23
CA ILE A 58 12.20 -1.48 -0.94
C ILE A 58 12.13 0.00 -0.54
N PHE A 59 11.41 0.31 0.55
CA PHE A 59 11.25 1.67 1.05
C PHE A 59 12.59 2.30 1.47
N VAL A 60 13.44 1.57 2.19
CA VAL A 60 14.77 2.05 2.59
C VAL A 60 15.65 2.32 1.37
N GLN A 61 15.59 1.47 0.34
CA GLN A 61 16.32 1.71 -0.91
C GLN A 61 15.81 2.96 -1.65
N ALA A 62 14.49 3.17 -1.68
CA ALA A 62 13.88 4.33 -2.30
C ALA A 62 14.25 5.64 -1.59
N ILE A 63 14.36 5.65 -0.26
CA ILE A 63 14.84 6.83 0.49
C ILE A 63 16.30 7.11 0.19
N LYS A 64 17.17 6.10 0.11
CA LYS A 64 18.61 6.29 -0.13
C LYS A 64 18.93 6.89 -1.52
N GLN A 65 18.01 6.80 -2.46
CA GLN A 65 18.17 7.37 -3.81
C GLN A 65 17.60 8.79 -3.95
N LYS A 66 17.01 9.35 -2.88
CA LYS A 66 16.64 10.76 -2.78
C LYS A 66 17.72 11.55 -2.03
#